data_AF-A0A932X721-F1
#
_entry.id   AF-A0A932X721-F1
#
_cell.length_a   1.000
_cell.length_b   1.000
_cell.length_c   1.000
_cell.angle_alpha   90.00
_cell.angle_beta   90.00
_cell.angle_gamma   90.00
#
_symmetry.space_group_name_H-M   'P 1'
#
loop_
_entity.id
_entity.type
_entity.pdbx_description
1 polymer ?
#
loop_
_entity_poly.entity_id
_entity_poly.type
_entity_poly.pdbx_seq_one_letter_code
_entity_poly.pdbx_strand_id
1 'polypeptide(L)'
;MNTLYYGDNLEILRKHIADDSVDLIYLDPPFNSNRDYNVLFKEQSGEPAQAQMKAFTDTWKWSEAAYADFRETCPRDQLVKLVQGFVDTLGRNDVTAYLVMMAPRLVELRRVLKPTGSLYLHCDPTASHYLKLVLDAVFGPKGFLGEIIWRRTTSHVSARRWPRLHDVILSYASDPSAAHFAAPKADLDEGWVEREYRYQDEHGRYMVDNLTGAGTTAGPSGQPWRGIDPASIGSGRHWRYVPETLDRLDAEGRIHWPAKGQYPKLKVYAGETGGKPIGDLWMDISLGRTARERLGYPTQKPLALLERIISASSYPGNVVLDPFCGCGTAVIAAQKLGRQWLGIDVTALAVALIKSRLADSFDVKEKKDYAVVGEPTSEADARALALKDRDEFQKWAVGLVPRAFPFQEKKGADTGVDGVLRFKDDARDPKRCVIQVKSGHVGHAQARDFRGVIEREGATLGLFITLEPPTTPMLREADSLGFYVTPLGNHRIPRFQFRTIAQLLAGEGFLIPSAALLLGVKQAQAVKGDSGQQEMDL
;
A
#
# COMPACT_ATOMS: atom_id res chain seq x y z
N MET A 1 12.04 -4.34 -13.97
CA MET A 1 11.08 -3.32 -14.49
C MET A 1 9.89 -3.34 -13.55
N ASN A 2 9.30 -2.17 -13.26
CA ASN A 2 8.12 -2.08 -12.40
C ASN A 2 6.91 -2.75 -13.06
N THR A 3 6.08 -3.46 -12.29
CA THR A 3 4.96 -4.22 -12.85
C THR A 3 3.75 -4.25 -11.93
N LEU A 4 2.56 -3.99 -12.50
CA LEU A 4 1.28 -4.31 -11.88
C LEU A 4 0.76 -5.63 -12.46
N TYR A 5 0.30 -6.52 -11.60
CA TYR A 5 -0.35 -7.76 -12.00
C TYR A 5 -1.82 -7.74 -11.59
N TYR A 6 -2.67 -8.03 -12.57
CA TYR A 6 -4.10 -8.25 -12.38
C TYR A 6 -4.36 -9.75 -12.29
N GLY A 7 -4.87 -10.22 -11.15
CA GLY A 7 -5.26 -11.61 -10.96
C GLY A 7 -5.02 -12.13 -9.54
N ASP A 8 -5.19 -13.44 -9.36
CA ASP A 8 -4.92 -14.09 -8.08
C ASP A 8 -3.42 -14.09 -7.76
N ASN A 9 -3.08 -13.59 -6.58
CA ASN A 9 -1.68 -13.42 -6.19
C ASN A 9 -0.93 -14.74 -6.02
N LEU A 10 -1.58 -15.85 -5.66
CA LEU A 10 -0.90 -17.14 -5.57
C LEU A 10 -0.43 -17.61 -6.95
N GLU A 11 -1.29 -17.49 -7.96
CA GLU A 11 -0.92 -17.83 -9.33
C GLU A 11 0.17 -16.90 -9.87
N ILE A 12 0.05 -15.60 -9.64
CA ILE A 12 1.02 -14.61 -10.13
C ILE A 12 2.39 -14.83 -9.50
N LEU A 13 2.45 -15.06 -8.18
CA LEU A 13 3.69 -15.38 -7.49
C LEU A 13 4.38 -16.58 -8.13
N ARG A 14 3.63 -17.66 -8.39
CA ARG A 14 4.14 -18.91 -9.00
C ARG A 14 4.60 -18.73 -10.45
N LYS A 15 3.84 -17.98 -11.27
CA LYS A 15 4.06 -17.89 -12.71
C LYS A 15 5.03 -16.80 -13.13
N HIS A 16 5.10 -15.70 -12.37
CA HIS A 16 5.75 -14.47 -12.83
C HIS A 16 6.87 -13.96 -11.93
N ILE A 17 6.89 -14.35 -10.65
CA ILE A 17 7.87 -13.81 -9.70
C ILE A 17 8.94 -14.87 -9.41
N ALA A 18 10.18 -14.55 -9.77
CA ALA A 18 11.32 -15.43 -9.58
C ALA A 18 11.69 -15.60 -8.09
N ASP A 19 12.32 -16.73 -7.77
CA ASP A 19 12.92 -17.00 -6.47
C ASP A 19 13.95 -15.91 -6.12
N ASP A 20 14.06 -15.58 -4.84
CA ASP A 20 15.07 -14.64 -4.32
C ASP A 20 15.19 -13.33 -5.14
N SER A 21 14.07 -12.78 -5.60
CA SER A 21 14.03 -11.59 -6.46
C SER A 21 13.55 -10.32 -5.75
N VAL A 22 12.93 -10.46 -4.58
CA VAL A 22 12.31 -9.36 -3.82
C VAL A 22 13.12 -9.02 -2.58
N ASP A 23 13.34 -7.73 -2.33
CA ASP A 23 14.08 -7.23 -1.16
C ASP A 23 13.16 -6.92 0.03
N LEU A 24 11.93 -6.45 -0.24
CA LEU A 24 10.95 -6.16 0.80
C LEU A 24 9.54 -6.54 0.37
N ILE A 25 8.82 -7.22 1.27
CA ILE A 25 7.40 -7.54 1.09
C ILE A 25 6.60 -6.77 2.14
N TYR A 26 5.63 -5.97 1.71
CA TYR A 26 4.56 -5.48 2.59
C TYR A 26 3.26 -6.13 2.16
N LEU A 27 2.50 -6.68 3.09
CA LEU A 27 1.18 -7.23 2.79
C LEU A 27 0.15 -6.84 3.83
N ASP A 28 -1.03 -6.45 3.34
CA ASP A 28 -2.21 -6.06 4.09
C ASP A 28 -3.41 -6.89 3.59
N PRO A 29 -3.41 -8.21 3.84
CA PRO A 29 -4.49 -9.08 3.34
C PRO A 29 -5.84 -8.69 3.94
N PRO A 30 -6.95 -8.89 3.21
CA PRO A 30 -8.29 -8.63 3.72
C PRO A 30 -8.57 -9.47 4.98
N PHE A 31 -9.11 -8.82 6.00
CA PHE A 31 -9.02 -9.23 7.41
C PHE A 31 -9.97 -10.31 7.95
N ASN A 32 -10.81 -11.05 7.24
CA ASN A 32 -11.87 -11.84 7.91
C ASN A 32 -12.60 -11.10 9.07
N SER A 33 -12.78 -9.80 8.91
CA SER A 33 -13.30 -8.92 9.96
C SER A 33 -14.83 -8.96 10.04
N ASN A 34 -15.47 -9.79 9.19
CA ASN A 34 -16.91 -9.82 8.93
C ASN A 34 -17.49 -8.43 8.64
N ARG A 35 -16.70 -7.57 7.98
CA ARG A 35 -17.08 -6.19 7.63
C ARG A 35 -17.33 -6.06 6.14
N ASP A 36 -18.45 -5.42 5.84
CA ASP A 36 -18.74 -4.90 4.51
C ASP A 36 -17.99 -3.58 4.33
N TYR A 37 -16.94 -3.60 3.50
CA TYR A 37 -16.10 -2.44 3.29
C TYR A 37 -16.69 -1.52 2.23
N ASN A 38 -17.30 -0.41 2.66
CA ASN A 38 -17.88 0.57 1.76
C ASN A 38 -16.88 1.71 1.43
N VAL A 39 -16.55 1.94 0.15
CA VAL A 39 -15.96 3.18 -0.38
C VAL A 39 -16.98 4.29 -0.13
N LEU A 40 -16.54 5.34 0.56
CA LEU A 40 -17.32 6.56 0.80
C LEU A 40 -16.54 7.73 0.20
N PHE A 41 -17.05 8.31 -0.87
CA PHE A 41 -16.43 9.49 -1.48
C PHE A 41 -16.92 10.76 -0.81
N LYS A 42 -16.04 11.44 -0.07
CA LYS A 42 -16.37 12.73 0.53
C LYS A 42 -16.40 13.82 -0.54
N GLU A 43 -17.46 14.61 -0.54
CA GLU A 43 -17.57 15.84 -1.33
C GLU A 43 -16.70 16.94 -0.70
N GLN A 44 -16.04 17.73 -1.54
CA GLN A 44 -15.31 18.92 -1.07
C GLN A 44 -16.25 20.02 -0.56
N SER A 45 -17.57 19.87 -0.73
CA SER A 45 -18.62 20.81 -0.30
C SER A 45 -19.14 20.60 1.12
N GLY A 46 -18.71 19.55 1.84
CA GLY A 46 -19.17 19.30 3.21
C GLY A 46 -20.52 18.57 3.33
N GLU A 47 -21.16 18.20 2.22
CA GLU A 47 -22.36 17.36 2.22
C GLU A 47 -22.04 15.85 2.32
N PRO A 48 -22.95 15.03 2.89
CA PRO A 48 -22.72 13.59 3.06
C PRO A 48 -22.70 12.85 1.71
N ALA A 49 -21.65 12.03 1.53
CA ALA A 49 -21.45 11.13 0.41
C ALA A 49 -22.67 10.23 0.13
N GLN A 50 -23.39 10.46 -0.97
CA GLN A 50 -24.52 9.60 -1.38
C GLN A 50 -24.09 8.26 -2.00
N ALA A 51 -22.85 8.14 -2.50
CA ALA A 51 -22.32 6.89 -3.07
C ALA A 51 -21.57 6.07 -2.00
N GLN A 52 -22.22 5.00 -1.53
CA GLN A 52 -21.64 3.92 -0.74
C GLN A 52 -21.37 2.75 -1.68
N MET A 53 -20.11 2.37 -1.93
CA MET A 53 -19.78 1.20 -2.76
C MET A 53 -19.14 0.10 -1.92
N LYS A 54 -19.56 -1.16 -2.00
CA LYS A 54 -18.89 -2.27 -1.31
C LYS A 54 -17.61 -2.69 -2.05
N ALA A 55 -16.45 -2.14 -1.66
CA ALA A 55 -15.16 -2.40 -2.30
C ALA A 55 -14.75 -3.87 -2.30
N PHE A 56 -15.07 -4.61 -1.24
CA PHE A 56 -14.94 -6.06 -1.16
C PHE A 56 -15.77 -6.62 0.01
N THR A 57 -16.24 -7.87 -0.11
CA THR A 57 -16.67 -8.68 1.04
C THR A 57 -15.45 -9.39 1.61
N ASP A 58 -15.13 -9.09 2.86
CA ASP A 58 -14.03 -9.70 3.60
C ASP A 58 -14.41 -11.08 4.13
N THR A 59 -14.69 -12.02 3.22
CA THR A 59 -15.08 -13.39 3.59
C THR A 59 -14.33 -14.37 2.72
N TRP A 60 -13.17 -14.79 3.23
CA TRP A 60 -12.55 -16.04 2.80
C TRP A 60 -13.49 -17.17 3.17
N LYS A 61 -14.17 -17.71 2.17
CA LYS A 61 -15.13 -18.80 2.39
C LYS A 61 -14.40 -20.13 2.40
N TRP A 62 -14.86 -21.03 3.26
CA TRP A 62 -14.34 -22.39 3.31
C TRP A 62 -14.47 -23.07 1.94
N SER A 63 -13.39 -23.73 1.52
CA SER A 63 -13.32 -24.49 0.27
C SER A 63 -12.61 -25.81 0.53
N GLU A 64 -13.33 -26.94 0.38
CA GLU A 64 -12.74 -28.28 0.49
C GLU A 64 -11.64 -28.47 -0.55
N ALA A 65 -11.84 -27.95 -1.77
CA ALA A 65 -10.86 -28.06 -2.84
C ALA A 65 -9.57 -27.31 -2.49
N ALA A 66 -9.66 -26.07 -1.98
CA ALA A 66 -8.48 -25.32 -1.56
C ALA A 66 -7.78 -25.98 -0.37
N TYR A 67 -8.54 -26.60 0.54
CA TYR A 67 -7.97 -27.30 1.67
C TYR A 67 -7.24 -28.58 1.27
N ALA A 68 -7.84 -29.38 0.40
CA ALA A 68 -7.22 -30.57 -0.16
C ALA A 68 -5.95 -30.20 -0.95
N ASP A 69 -6.06 -29.23 -1.86
CA ASP A 69 -4.92 -28.72 -2.64
C ASP A 69 -3.78 -28.24 -1.75
N PHE A 70 -4.08 -27.46 -0.70
CA PHE A 70 -3.06 -27.02 0.26
C PHE A 70 -2.38 -28.21 0.96
N ARG A 71 -3.14 -29.22 1.40
CA ARG A 71 -2.58 -30.39 2.09
C ARG A 71 -1.73 -31.26 1.17
N GLU A 72 -2.06 -31.32 -0.12
CA GLU A 72 -1.38 -32.13 -1.11
C GLU A 72 -0.16 -31.44 -1.72
N THR A 73 -0.22 -30.11 -1.92
CA THR A 73 0.80 -29.36 -2.68
C THR A 73 1.77 -28.56 -1.80
N CYS A 74 1.44 -28.32 -0.53
CA CYS A 74 2.32 -27.54 0.35
C CYS A 74 3.63 -28.30 0.63
N PRO A 75 4.81 -27.73 0.30
CA PRO A 75 6.09 -28.42 0.46
C PRO A 75 6.58 -28.48 1.92
N ARG A 76 5.75 -28.08 2.89
CA ARG A 76 6.10 -27.93 4.31
C ARG A 76 5.16 -28.71 5.21
N ASP A 77 5.54 -29.94 5.56
CA ASP A 77 4.75 -30.82 6.42
C ASP A 77 4.35 -30.19 7.76
N GLN A 78 5.25 -29.43 8.39
CA GLN A 78 4.97 -28.77 9.67
C GLN A 78 3.88 -27.70 9.53
N LEU A 79 3.86 -26.98 8.41
CA LEU A 79 2.82 -26.00 8.11
C LEU A 79 1.48 -26.70 7.87
N VAL A 80 1.47 -27.81 7.11
CA VAL A 80 0.27 -28.61 6.89
C VAL A 80 -0.31 -29.13 8.22
N LYS A 81 0.55 -29.70 9.09
CA LYS A 81 0.16 -30.18 10.42
C LYS A 81 -0.40 -29.06 11.29
N LEU A 82 0.22 -27.88 11.27
CA LEU A 82 -0.24 -26.72 12.03
C LEU A 82 -1.63 -26.26 11.59
N VAL A 83 -1.82 -26.05 10.28
CA VAL A 83 -3.11 -25.59 9.73
C VAL A 83 -4.20 -26.64 9.93
N GLN A 84 -3.90 -27.93 9.72
CA GLN A 84 -4.81 -29.03 10.05
C GLN A 84 -5.16 -29.04 11.54
N GLY A 85 -4.18 -28.82 12.42
CA GLY A 85 -4.42 -28.69 13.86
C GLY A 85 -5.38 -27.55 14.19
N PHE A 86 -5.27 -26.39 13.54
CA PHE A 86 -6.25 -25.31 13.70
C PHE A 86 -7.64 -25.71 13.20
N VAL A 87 -7.75 -26.38 12.06
CA VAL A 87 -9.04 -26.86 11.51
C VAL A 87 -9.68 -27.89 12.45
N ASP A 88 -8.90 -28.83 12.97
CA ASP A 88 -9.39 -29.91 13.84
C ASP A 88 -9.81 -29.38 15.21
N THR A 89 -9.12 -28.36 15.72
CA THR A 89 -9.37 -27.80 17.06
C THR A 89 -10.42 -26.69 17.08
N LEU A 90 -10.42 -25.79 16.09
CA LEU A 90 -11.32 -24.63 16.01
C LEU A 90 -12.52 -24.87 15.09
N GLY A 91 -12.51 -25.97 14.35
CA GLY A 91 -13.52 -26.28 13.34
C GLY A 91 -13.37 -25.45 12.06
N ARG A 92 -14.27 -25.74 11.12
CA ARG A 92 -14.38 -25.03 9.84
C ARG A 92 -15.14 -23.73 10.07
N ASN A 93 -14.44 -22.61 9.98
CA ASN A 93 -14.97 -21.27 10.19
C ASN A 93 -14.20 -20.28 9.32
N ASP A 94 -14.58 -19.00 9.36
CA ASP A 94 -13.97 -18.01 8.49
C ASP A 94 -12.46 -17.80 8.77
N VAL A 95 -12.00 -17.98 10.03
CA VAL A 95 -10.57 -17.86 10.39
C VAL A 95 -9.80 -19.06 9.82
N THR A 96 -10.29 -20.28 9.97
CA THR A 96 -9.60 -21.45 9.42
C THR A 96 -9.65 -21.48 7.89
N ALA A 97 -10.73 -21.01 7.26
CA ALA A 97 -10.79 -20.77 5.83
C ALA A 97 -9.73 -19.75 5.38
N TYR A 98 -9.60 -18.64 6.11
CA TYR A 98 -8.57 -17.64 5.84
C TYR A 98 -7.15 -18.21 5.93
N LEU A 99 -6.85 -19.01 6.96
CA LEU A 99 -5.53 -19.64 7.12
C LEU A 99 -5.21 -20.63 5.99
N VAL A 100 -6.20 -21.44 5.56
CA VAL A 100 -6.04 -22.34 4.40
C VAL A 100 -5.69 -21.58 3.13
N MET A 101 -6.28 -20.40 2.94
CA MET A 101 -6.01 -19.56 1.77
C MET A 101 -4.68 -18.80 1.90
N MET A 102 -4.32 -18.32 3.08
CA MET A 102 -3.08 -17.55 3.28
C MET A 102 -1.82 -18.42 3.32
N ALA A 103 -1.89 -19.62 3.89
CA ALA A 103 -0.74 -20.50 4.05
C ALA A 103 0.07 -20.73 2.75
N PRO A 104 -0.53 -21.13 1.60
CA PRO A 104 0.21 -21.31 0.36
C PRO A 104 0.80 -19.99 -0.16
N ARG A 105 0.11 -18.85 0.04
CA ARG A 105 0.62 -17.53 -0.35
C ARG A 105 1.85 -17.16 0.47
N LEU A 106 1.85 -17.40 1.78
CA LEU A 106 3.01 -17.15 2.64
C LEU A 106 4.21 -18.02 2.27
N VAL A 107 3.99 -19.27 1.82
CA VAL A 107 5.05 -20.13 1.27
C VAL A 107 5.69 -19.49 0.04
N GLU A 108 4.88 -19.03 -0.92
CA GLU A 108 5.40 -18.36 -2.13
C GLU A 108 6.10 -17.03 -1.78
N LEU A 109 5.58 -16.26 -0.83
CA LEU A 109 6.23 -15.02 -0.38
C LEU A 109 7.60 -15.29 0.26
N ARG A 110 7.78 -16.44 0.94
CA ARG A 110 9.10 -16.87 1.41
C ARG A 110 10.04 -17.29 0.27
N ARG A 111 9.52 -17.87 -0.81
CA ARG A 111 10.32 -18.29 -1.98
C ARG A 111 10.87 -17.07 -2.74
N VAL A 112 10.05 -16.05 -2.94
CA VAL A 112 10.45 -14.87 -3.73
C VAL A 112 11.32 -13.88 -2.95
N LEU A 113 11.32 -13.94 -1.61
CA LEU A 113 12.07 -13.02 -0.75
C LEU A 113 13.54 -13.44 -0.64
N LYS A 114 14.44 -12.54 -1.03
CA LYS A 114 15.91 -12.71 -0.91
C LYS A 114 16.33 -13.05 0.52
N PRO A 115 17.49 -13.70 0.71
CA PRO A 115 18.06 -13.92 2.05
C PRO A 115 18.22 -12.64 2.88
N THR A 116 18.57 -11.51 2.25
CA THR A 116 18.71 -10.20 2.89
C THR A 116 17.38 -9.48 3.12
N GLY A 117 16.27 -10.03 2.61
CA GLY A 117 14.98 -9.36 2.54
C GLY A 117 14.14 -9.50 3.79
N SER A 118 13.19 -8.57 3.95
CA SER A 118 12.23 -8.55 5.07
C SER A 118 10.78 -8.55 4.60
N LEU A 119 9.91 -9.15 5.41
CA LEU A 119 8.48 -9.22 5.23
C LEU A 119 7.76 -8.52 6.38
N TYR A 120 6.79 -7.67 6.03
CA TYR A 120 5.92 -6.96 6.95
C TYR A 120 4.46 -7.36 6.69
N LEU A 121 3.91 -8.19 7.57
CA LEU A 121 2.51 -8.62 7.52
C LEU A 121 1.68 -7.76 8.46
N HIS A 122 0.80 -6.94 7.88
CA HIS A 122 -0.17 -6.18 8.65
C HIS A 122 -1.41 -7.02 8.96
N CYS A 123 -1.81 -7.09 10.23
CA CYS A 123 -2.93 -7.89 10.71
C CYS A 123 -3.69 -7.25 11.86
N ASP A 124 -5.01 -7.49 11.88
CA ASP A 124 -5.82 -7.18 13.04
C ASP A 124 -5.59 -8.21 14.17
N PRO A 125 -5.98 -7.89 15.42
CA PRO A 125 -5.84 -8.83 16.55
C PRO A 125 -6.63 -10.13 16.43
N THR A 126 -7.57 -10.24 15.47
CA THR A 126 -8.41 -11.42 15.28
C THR A 126 -7.60 -12.55 14.64
N ALA A 127 -6.74 -12.23 13.68
CA ALA A 127 -5.94 -13.22 12.95
C ALA A 127 -4.43 -13.19 13.30
N SER A 128 -3.92 -12.13 13.93
CA SER A 128 -2.48 -11.91 14.12
C SER A 128 -1.73 -13.10 14.72
N HIS A 129 -2.26 -13.70 15.79
CA HIS A 129 -1.64 -14.82 16.49
C HIS A 129 -1.56 -16.10 15.64
N TYR A 130 -2.60 -16.37 14.82
CA TYR A 130 -2.61 -17.51 13.92
C TYR A 130 -1.64 -17.31 12.76
N LEU A 131 -1.63 -16.11 12.17
CA LEU A 131 -0.69 -15.75 11.11
C LEU A 131 0.76 -15.77 11.61
N LYS A 132 1.00 -15.38 12.86
CA LYS A 132 2.32 -15.47 13.49
C LYS A 132 2.83 -16.91 13.54
N LEU A 133 2.01 -17.85 13.97
CA LEU A 133 2.38 -19.27 14.01
C LEU A 133 2.58 -19.85 12.60
N VAL A 134 1.75 -19.45 11.64
CA VAL A 134 1.93 -19.82 10.22
C VAL A 134 3.25 -19.26 9.68
N LEU A 135 3.58 -17.99 9.96
CA LEU A 135 4.85 -17.39 9.59
C LEU A 135 6.03 -18.09 10.28
N ASP A 136 5.91 -18.51 11.54
CA ASP A 136 6.96 -19.32 12.20
C ASP A 136 7.20 -20.66 11.49
N ALA A 137 6.14 -21.31 11.00
CA ALA A 137 6.27 -22.54 10.21
C ALA A 137 6.89 -22.31 8.81
N VAL A 138 6.79 -21.09 8.27
CA VAL A 138 7.31 -20.70 6.94
C VAL A 138 8.72 -20.08 7.01
N PHE A 139 8.98 -19.16 7.91
CA PHE A 139 10.26 -18.46 8.03
C PHE A 139 11.17 -19.07 9.10
N GLY A 140 10.62 -19.92 9.97
CA GLY A 140 11.29 -20.38 11.17
C GLY A 140 11.13 -19.36 12.31
N PRO A 141 11.08 -19.80 13.59
CA PRO A 141 10.91 -18.90 14.73
C PRO A 141 12.03 -17.85 14.86
N LYS A 142 13.25 -18.19 14.44
CA LYS A 142 14.38 -17.25 14.42
C LYS A 142 14.19 -16.13 13.40
N GLY A 143 13.40 -16.36 12.35
CA GLY A 143 13.07 -15.37 11.32
C GLY A 143 12.26 -14.18 11.86
N PHE A 144 11.62 -14.31 13.02
CA PHE A 144 10.82 -13.25 13.62
C PHE A 144 11.71 -12.15 14.19
N LEU A 145 11.58 -10.94 13.63
CA LEU A 145 12.33 -9.76 14.08
C LEU A 145 11.60 -9.01 15.20
N GLY A 146 10.27 -9.04 15.19
CA GLY A 146 9.44 -8.37 16.18
C GLY A 146 8.05 -8.02 15.65
N GLU A 147 7.24 -7.41 16.51
CA GLU A 147 5.93 -6.87 16.16
C GLU A 147 5.91 -5.36 16.35
N ILE A 148 5.35 -4.64 15.39
CA ILE A 148 5.16 -3.20 15.46
C ILE A 148 3.70 -2.94 15.84
N ILE A 149 3.49 -2.20 16.91
CA ILE A 149 2.17 -1.77 17.38
C ILE A 149 1.87 -0.40 16.81
N TRP A 150 0.98 -0.34 15.82
CA TRP A 150 0.64 0.91 15.14
C TRP A 150 -0.73 1.42 15.58
N ARG A 151 -0.77 2.59 16.22
CA ARG A 151 -2.02 3.27 16.58
C ARG A 151 -2.66 3.93 15.36
N ARG A 152 -3.62 3.23 14.76
CA ARG A 152 -4.39 3.71 13.60
C ARG A 152 -5.47 4.73 13.93
N THR A 153 -5.94 4.81 15.18
CA THR A 153 -7.03 5.72 15.58
C THR A 153 -6.86 6.20 17.02
N THR A 154 -7.53 7.30 17.34
CA THR A 154 -7.54 7.90 18.68
C THR A 154 -8.54 7.23 19.61
N SER A 155 -8.37 7.48 20.91
CA SER A 155 -9.25 6.98 21.96
C SER A 155 -10.71 7.34 21.69
N HIS A 156 -11.61 6.41 22.00
CA HIS A 156 -13.05 6.57 21.92
C HIS A 156 -13.70 5.75 23.04
N VAL A 157 -14.89 6.17 23.45
CA VAL A 157 -15.66 5.44 24.48
C VAL A 157 -16.12 4.10 23.90
N SER A 158 -15.88 3.03 24.65
CA SER A 158 -16.43 1.71 24.35
C SER A 158 -17.11 1.17 25.62
N ALA A 159 -18.38 0.79 25.49
CA ALA A 159 -19.22 0.50 26.65
C ALA A 159 -18.91 -0.83 27.36
N ARG A 160 -18.24 -1.78 26.68
CA ARG A 160 -18.11 -3.18 27.16
C ARG A 160 -16.70 -3.78 27.03
N ARG A 161 -15.73 -3.02 26.51
CA ARG A 161 -14.36 -3.50 26.26
C ARG A 161 -13.39 -2.34 26.12
N TRP A 162 -12.10 -2.65 26.16
CA TRP A 162 -11.05 -1.70 25.78
C TRP A 162 -11.22 -1.26 24.31
N PRO A 163 -11.05 0.04 24.00
CA PRO A 163 -11.13 0.51 22.63
C PRO A 163 -10.00 -0.09 21.79
N ARG A 164 -10.32 -0.55 20.58
CA ARG A 164 -9.35 -1.12 19.64
C ARG A 164 -8.69 0.00 18.83
N LEU A 165 -7.53 0.46 19.31
CA LEU A 165 -6.84 1.64 18.77
C LEU A 165 -5.70 1.32 17.82
N HIS A 166 -5.14 0.12 17.91
CA HIS A 166 -3.98 -0.30 17.15
C HIS A 166 -4.27 -1.54 16.30
N ASP A 167 -3.45 -1.69 15.28
CA ASP A 167 -3.26 -2.95 14.55
C ASP A 167 -1.79 -3.40 14.73
N VAL A 168 -1.50 -4.65 14.38
CA VAL A 168 -0.17 -5.28 14.55
C VAL A 168 0.48 -5.47 13.18
N ILE A 169 1.75 -5.12 13.06
CA ILE A 169 2.56 -5.43 11.87
C ILE A 169 3.66 -6.40 12.30
N LEU A 170 3.58 -7.65 11.84
CA LEU A 170 4.58 -8.68 12.10
C LEU A 170 5.76 -8.48 11.15
N SER A 171 6.97 -8.42 11.70
CA SER A 171 8.21 -8.26 10.93
C SER A 171 9.02 -9.56 10.95
N TYR A 172 9.41 -10.03 9.76
CA TYR A 172 10.19 -11.23 9.54
C TYR A 172 11.34 -10.97 8.57
N ALA A 173 12.44 -11.70 8.73
CA ALA A 173 13.51 -11.79 7.75
C ALA A 173 13.60 -13.19 7.15
N SER A 174 14.08 -13.26 5.90
CA SER A 174 14.46 -14.52 5.27
C SER A 174 15.66 -15.16 5.98
N ASP A 175 16.69 -14.35 6.28
CA ASP A 175 17.80 -14.63 7.19
C ASP A 175 18.03 -13.41 8.11
N PRO A 176 17.72 -13.50 9.42
CA PRO A 176 17.91 -12.41 10.38
C PRO A 176 19.34 -11.88 10.47
N SER A 177 20.34 -12.72 10.17
CA SER A 177 21.75 -12.31 10.24
C SER A 177 22.20 -11.48 9.03
N ALA A 178 21.48 -11.60 7.91
CA ALA A 178 21.74 -10.87 6.68
C ALA A 178 20.72 -9.74 6.40
N ALA A 179 19.66 -9.65 7.21
CA ALA A 179 18.58 -8.71 7.01
C ALA A 179 19.05 -7.25 7.06
N HIS A 180 18.64 -6.46 6.07
CA HIS A 180 18.90 -5.03 6.10
C HIS A 180 17.95 -4.31 7.07
N PHE A 181 18.52 -3.48 7.95
CA PHE A 181 17.76 -2.57 8.79
C PHE A 181 18.49 -1.23 9.01
N ALA A 182 17.91 -0.15 8.50
CA ALA A 182 18.27 1.22 8.80
C ALA A 182 17.26 1.77 9.83
N ALA A 183 17.69 1.86 11.10
CA ALA A 183 16.82 2.28 12.18
C ALA A 183 16.20 3.67 11.89
N PRO A 184 14.86 3.77 11.82
CA PRO A 184 14.19 5.04 11.55
C PRO A 184 14.42 5.99 12.72
N LYS A 185 14.62 7.27 12.43
CA LYS A 185 14.85 8.31 13.43
C LYS A 185 13.79 9.40 13.33
N ALA A 186 13.36 9.91 14.48
CA ALA A 186 12.53 11.10 14.59
C ALA A 186 13.40 12.29 14.97
N ASP A 187 12.98 13.48 14.57
CA ASP A 187 13.62 14.71 15.04
C ASP A 187 13.60 14.78 16.57
N LEU A 188 14.66 15.36 17.13
CA LEU A 188 14.71 15.59 18.56
C LEU A 188 13.80 16.76 18.91
N ASP A 189 12.80 16.51 19.75
CA ASP A 189 11.99 17.56 20.36
C ASP A 189 12.88 18.48 21.22
N GLU A 190 12.76 19.80 21.05
CA GLU A 190 13.59 20.78 21.76
C GLU A 190 13.50 20.62 23.28
N GLY A 191 12.29 20.40 23.81
CA GLY A 191 12.09 20.17 25.24
C GLY A 191 12.70 18.85 25.73
N TRP A 192 12.74 17.81 24.89
CA TRP A 192 13.46 16.58 25.17
C TRP A 192 14.98 16.79 25.17
N VAL A 193 15.51 17.55 24.21
CA VAL A 193 16.94 17.90 24.16
C VAL A 193 17.34 18.66 25.42
N GLU A 194 16.58 19.69 25.80
CA GLU A 194 16.86 20.46 27.01
C GLU A 194 16.85 19.60 28.27
N ARG A 195 15.93 18.63 28.36
CA ARG A 195 15.80 17.76 29.54
C ARG A 195 16.86 16.66 29.61
N GLU A 196 17.23 16.04 28.50
CA GLU A 196 18.13 14.88 28.48
C GLU A 196 19.59 15.26 28.22
N TYR A 197 19.87 16.26 27.37
CA TYR A 197 21.21 16.76 27.06
C TYR A 197 21.60 17.89 28.02
N ARG A 198 21.71 17.52 29.30
CA ARG A 198 21.90 18.44 30.43
C ARG A 198 23.31 18.99 30.57
N TYR A 199 24.29 18.42 29.87
CA TYR A 199 25.68 18.84 29.93
C TYR A 199 26.08 19.57 28.67
N GLN A 200 27.11 20.40 28.77
CA GLN A 200 27.63 21.17 27.64
C GLN A 200 29.15 21.30 27.76
N ASP A 201 29.84 21.13 26.64
CA ASP A 201 31.25 21.46 26.48
C ASP A 201 31.50 22.11 25.10
N GLU A 202 32.76 22.21 24.68
CA GLU A 202 33.18 22.81 23.40
C GLU A 202 32.62 22.12 22.16
N HIS A 203 32.18 20.86 22.26
CA HIS A 203 31.55 20.10 21.18
C HIS A 203 30.01 20.24 21.17
N GLY A 204 29.45 20.94 22.15
CA GLY A 204 28.02 21.23 22.26
C GLY A 204 27.33 20.50 23.41
N ARG A 205 25.99 20.43 23.35
CA ARG A 205 25.19 19.76 24.39
C ARG A 205 25.27 18.25 24.26
N TYR A 206 25.47 17.57 25.39
CA TYR A 206 25.56 16.11 25.46
C TYR A 206 24.72 15.52 26.60
N MET A 207 24.28 14.28 26.39
CA MET A 207 23.80 13.38 27.45
C MET A 207 24.88 12.34 27.76
N VAL A 208 24.70 11.60 28.86
CA VAL A 208 25.62 10.53 29.26
C VAL A 208 24.94 9.17 29.09
N ASP A 209 25.59 8.25 28.38
CA ASP A 209 25.17 6.86 28.26
C ASP A 209 26.14 5.91 28.98
N ASN A 210 25.67 4.72 29.34
CA ASN A 210 26.47 3.72 30.01
C ASN A 210 27.60 3.26 29.09
N LEU A 211 28.83 3.26 29.62
CA LEU A 211 30.00 2.73 28.92
C LEU A 211 30.12 1.19 29.08
N THR A 212 29.17 0.56 29.78
CA THR A 212 29.13 -0.88 30.05
C THR A 212 27.93 -1.58 29.40
N GLY A 213 28.13 -2.85 29.02
CA GLY A 213 27.12 -3.77 28.51
C GLY A 213 26.78 -4.85 29.55
N ALA A 214 25.65 -5.53 29.36
CA ALA A 214 25.29 -6.71 30.16
C ALA A 214 26.02 -7.96 29.63
N GLY A 215 26.33 -8.89 30.53
CA GLY A 215 27.12 -10.09 30.26
C GLY A 215 28.57 -9.96 30.74
N THR A 216 29.20 -11.10 31.00
CA THR A 216 30.65 -11.19 31.26
C THR A 216 31.36 -11.67 30.00
N THR A 217 32.62 -11.27 29.85
CA THR A 217 33.49 -11.73 28.77
C THR A 217 34.89 -11.94 29.31
N ALA A 218 35.57 -12.97 28.83
CA ALA A 218 36.98 -13.22 29.10
C ALA A 218 37.91 -12.39 28.18
N GLY A 219 37.34 -11.69 27.20
CA GLY A 219 38.08 -10.84 26.27
C GLY A 219 38.51 -9.49 26.85
N PRO A 220 39.21 -8.65 26.05
CA PRO A 220 39.78 -7.38 26.53
C PRO A 220 38.77 -6.41 27.14
N SER A 221 37.52 -6.41 26.67
CA SER A 221 36.45 -5.57 27.22
C SER A 221 35.98 -5.98 28.62
N GLY A 222 36.36 -7.16 29.11
CA GLY A 222 36.12 -7.60 30.48
C GLY A 222 37.21 -7.14 31.46
N GLN A 223 38.31 -6.58 30.97
CA GLN A 223 39.44 -6.17 31.80
C GLN A 223 39.23 -4.78 32.43
N PRO A 224 39.89 -4.49 33.56
CA PRO A 224 39.87 -3.15 34.13
C PRO A 224 40.41 -2.09 33.16
N TRP A 225 39.77 -0.93 33.13
CA TRP A 225 40.22 0.23 32.34
C TRP A 225 40.35 1.45 33.26
N ARG A 226 41.49 2.16 33.19
CA ARG A 226 41.84 3.29 34.06
C ARG A 226 41.62 3.00 35.57
N GLY A 227 41.91 1.77 35.99
CA GLY A 227 41.78 1.32 37.39
C GLY A 227 40.34 0.99 37.82
N ILE A 228 39.38 0.96 36.89
CA ILE A 228 37.98 0.63 37.17
C ILE A 228 37.66 -0.74 36.56
N ASP A 229 37.21 -1.66 37.40
CA ASP A 229 36.73 -2.97 36.98
C ASP A 229 35.23 -2.88 36.61
N PRO A 230 34.81 -3.22 35.38
CA PRO A 230 33.41 -3.18 35.00
C PRO A 230 32.53 -4.10 35.87
N ALA A 231 33.07 -5.20 36.40
CA ALA A 231 32.35 -6.08 37.33
C ALA A 231 32.04 -5.42 38.69
N SER A 232 32.82 -4.41 39.09
CA SER A 232 32.58 -3.62 40.30
C SER A 232 31.41 -2.63 40.14
N ILE A 233 31.06 -2.27 38.90
CA ILE A 233 29.93 -1.38 38.58
C ILE A 233 28.60 -2.12 38.72
N GLY A 234 28.59 -3.41 38.43
CA GLY A 234 27.46 -4.30 38.62
C GLY A 234 27.80 -5.73 38.20
N SER A 235 27.24 -6.71 38.89
CA SER A 235 27.44 -8.12 38.55
C SER A 235 27.05 -8.37 37.09
N GLY A 236 27.90 -9.10 36.36
CA GLY A 236 27.64 -9.43 34.97
C GLY A 236 27.79 -8.24 34.00
N ARG A 237 28.79 -7.38 34.21
CA ARG A 237 29.09 -6.25 33.33
C ARG A 237 30.48 -6.37 32.70
N HIS A 238 30.60 -5.82 31.50
CA HIS A 238 31.86 -5.59 30.78
C HIS A 238 31.80 -4.21 30.10
N TRP A 239 32.94 -3.67 29.65
CA TRP A 239 32.96 -2.45 28.85
C TRP A 239 32.34 -2.69 27.47
N ARG A 240 31.58 -1.72 26.94
CA ARG A 240 31.01 -1.84 25.59
C ARG A 240 32.07 -1.85 24.48
N TYR A 241 33.28 -1.38 24.79
CA TYR A 241 34.40 -1.28 23.87
C TYR A 241 35.65 -1.91 24.48
N VAL A 242 36.59 -2.34 23.63
CA VAL A 242 37.91 -2.80 24.07
C VAL A 242 38.77 -1.62 24.57
N PRO A 243 39.76 -1.84 25.46
CA PRO A 243 40.55 -0.77 26.07
C PRO A 243 41.14 0.24 25.09
N GLU A 244 41.60 -0.21 23.92
CA GLU A 244 42.18 0.64 22.88
C GLU A 244 41.15 1.65 22.33
N THR A 245 39.90 1.21 22.18
CA THR A 245 38.81 2.09 21.77
C THR A 245 38.43 3.06 22.88
N LEU A 246 38.46 2.61 24.14
CA LEU A 246 38.17 3.47 25.29
C LEU A 246 39.23 4.58 25.45
N ASP A 247 40.51 4.26 25.27
CA ASP A 247 41.59 5.24 25.32
C ASP A 247 41.46 6.28 24.20
N ARG A 248 41.09 5.85 22.98
CA ARG A 248 40.80 6.77 21.89
C ARG A 248 39.63 7.70 22.21
N LEU A 249 38.53 7.16 22.72
CA LEU A 249 37.36 7.94 23.12
C LEU A 249 37.71 8.94 24.23
N ASP A 250 38.53 8.55 25.21
CA ASP A 250 38.97 9.43 26.30
C ASP A 250 39.87 10.56 25.77
N ALA A 251 40.82 10.24 24.89
CA ALA A 251 41.68 11.22 24.23
C ALA A 251 40.89 12.21 23.35
N GLU A 252 39.80 11.77 22.72
CA GLU A 252 38.86 12.60 21.95
C GLU A 252 37.87 13.38 22.83
N GLY A 253 38.00 13.32 24.17
CA GLY A 253 37.10 14.02 25.09
C GLY A 253 35.68 13.45 25.11
N ARG A 254 35.47 12.23 24.61
CA ARG A 254 34.17 11.54 24.50
C ARG A 254 33.74 10.87 25.80
N ILE A 255 34.58 10.86 26.83
CA ILE A 255 34.28 10.26 28.13
C ILE A 255 33.86 11.33 29.13
N HIS A 256 32.72 11.11 29.76
CA HIS A 256 32.27 11.89 30.91
C HIS A 256 32.79 11.22 32.19
N TRP A 257 33.64 11.93 32.91
CA TRP A 257 34.17 11.53 34.20
C TRP A 257 33.33 12.15 35.33
N PRO A 258 32.43 11.39 35.97
CA PRO A 258 31.58 11.93 37.04
C PRO A 258 32.36 12.12 38.36
N ALA A 259 31.71 12.75 39.34
CA ALA A 259 32.27 12.94 40.68
C ALA A 259 32.65 11.62 41.37
N LYS A 260 33.54 11.73 42.37
CA LYS A 260 34.16 10.61 43.09
C LYS A 260 33.13 9.56 43.56
N GLY A 261 33.34 8.29 43.19
CA GLY A 261 32.45 7.17 43.54
C GLY A 261 31.49 6.74 42.42
N GLN A 262 31.46 7.45 41.29
CA GLN A 262 30.76 7.03 40.08
C GLN A 262 31.77 6.57 39.00
N TYR A 263 31.27 5.87 37.98
CA TYR A 263 32.08 5.29 36.90
C TYR A 263 31.95 6.09 35.59
N PRO A 264 32.96 6.05 34.69
CA PRO A 264 32.95 6.81 33.44
C PRO A 264 31.78 6.43 32.53
N LYS A 265 31.24 7.44 31.86
CA LYS A 265 30.13 7.32 30.92
C LYS A 265 30.51 7.84 29.54
N LEU A 266 29.82 7.39 28.51
CA LEU A 266 29.99 7.90 27.15
C LEU A 266 29.24 9.22 26.98
N LYS A 267 29.89 10.26 26.45
CA LYS A 267 29.20 11.46 25.98
C LYS A 267 28.53 11.20 24.64
N VAL A 268 27.26 11.53 24.55
CA VAL A 268 26.46 11.45 23.32
C VAL A 268 25.95 12.85 23.01
N TYR A 269 26.42 13.46 21.93
CA TYR A 269 26.11 14.84 21.56
C TYR A 269 24.82 14.94 20.75
N ALA A 270 24.01 15.97 20.99
CA ALA A 270 22.69 16.11 20.38
C ALA A 270 22.78 16.15 18.84
N GLY A 271 23.75 16.91 18.32
CA GLY A 271 24.00 17.06 16.89
C GLY A 271 24.52 15.80 16.18
N GLU A 272 25.10 14.84 16.91
CA GLU A 272 25.65 13.61 16.32
C GLU A 272 24.59 12.50 16.14
N THR A 273 23.51 12.54 16.91
CA THR A 273 22.54 11.43 16.92
C THR A 273 21.71 11.35 15.64
N GLY A 274 21.56 12.47 14.90
CA GLY A 274 20.72 12.54 13.71
C GLY A 274 19.25 12.20 13.98
N GLY A 275 18.79 12.41 15.22
CA GLY A 275 17.44 12.09 15.67
C GLY A 275 17.37 10.93 16.68
N LYS A 276 16.20 10.78 17.32
CA LYS A 276 15.92 9.71 18.27
C LYS A 276 15.48 8.45 17.51
N PRO A 277 16.09 7.28 17.77
CA PRO A 277 15.60 6.03 17.20
C PRO A 277 14.12 5.81 17.52
N ILE A 278 13.35 5.47 16.50
CA ILE A 278 11.95 5.12 16.61
C ILE A 278 11.87 3.63 16.95
N GLY A 279 11.19 3.31 18.05
CA GLY A 279 10.94 1.93 18.48
C GLY A 279 9.81 1.26 17.68
N ASP A 280 9.27 0.18 18.23
CA ASP A 280 8.18 -0.63 17.66
C ASP A 280 6.77 -0.15 18.04
N LEU A 281 6.64 0.88 18.89
CA LEU A 281 5.37 1.50 19.26
C LEU A 281 5.13 2.79 18.45
N TRP A 282 4.35 2.69 17.37
CA TRP A 282 4.11 3.80 16.44
C TRP A 282 2.80 4.51 16.74
N MET A 283 2.92 5.71 17.31
CA MET A 283 1.78 6.52 17.75
C MET A 283 1.60 7.80 16.93
N ASP A 284 2.59 8.14 16.12
CA ASP A 284 2.75 9.41 15.41
C ASP A 284 2.17 9.39 13.98
N ILE A 285 1.92 8.19 13.43
CA ILE A 285 1.34 8.03 12.10
C ILE A 285 -0.13 7.65 12.23
N SER A 286 -1.05 8.39 11.60
CA SER A 286 -2.45 7.98 11.43
C SER A 286 -3.08 8.62 10.20
N LEU A 287 -4.07 7.95 9.60
CA LEU A 287 -4.79 8.49 8.45
C LEU A 287 -6.09 9.17 8.89
N GLY A 288 -6.01 10.46 9.18
CA GLY A 288 -7.15 11.29 9.59
C GLY A 288 -8.33 11.23 8.60
N ARG A 289 -9.55 11.48 9.10
CA ARG A 289 -10.78 11.47 8.28
C ARG A 289 -10.78 12.57 7.19
N THR A 290 -10.07 13.67 7.42
CA THR A 290 -9.97 14.83 6.54
C THR A 290 -8.61 14.94 5.84
N ALA A 291 -7.77 13.90 5.93
CA ALA A 291 -6.44 13.91 5.34
C ALA A 291 -6.53 14.06 3.81
N ARG A 292 -5.71 14.94 3.22
CA ARG A 292 -5.67 15.21 1.78
C ARG A 292 -5.31 13.96 0.95
N GLU A 293 -4.54 13.04 1.53
CA GLU A 293 -4.14 11.79 0.87
C GLU A 293 -5.26 10.73 0.77
N ARG A 294 -6.41 10.93 1.44
CA ARG A 294 -7.49 9.94 1.52
C ARG A 294 -8.29 9.90 0.21
N LEU A 295 -8.37 8.71 -0.39
CA LEU A 295 -9.02 8.47 -1.68
C LEU A 295 -10.49 8.04 -1.59
N GLY A 296 -10.95 7.70 -0.39
CA GLY A 296 -12.23 7.02 -0.19
C GLY A 296 -12.17 5.50 -0.33
N TYR A 297 -11.04 4.94 -0.81
CA TYR A 297 -10.79 3.50 -0.85
C TYR A 297 -10.81 2.92 0.58
N PRO A 298 -11.56 1.84 0.84
CA PRO A 298 -11.59 1.21 2.16
C PRO A 298 -10.21 0.74 2.60
N THR A 299 -10.01 0.75 3.91
CA THR A 299 -8.77 0.26 4.57
C THR A 299 -7.45 0.89 4.07
N GLN A 300 -7.50 1.99 3.31
CA GLN A 300 -6.32 2.73 2.85
C GLN A 300 -5.35 3.00 4.01
N LYS A 301 -4.07 2.71 3.77
CA LYS A 301 -2.99 2.98 4.69
C LYS A 301 -2.41 4.39 4.50
N PRO A 302 -1.93 5.04 5.57
CA PRO A 302 -1.23 6.33 5.44
C PRO A 302 0.09 6.14 4.70
N LEU A 303 0.43 7.04 3.79
CA LEU A 303 1.66 6.95 3.00
C LEU A 303 2.92 6.91 3.88
N ALA A 304 2.95 7.73 4.94
CA ALA A 304 4.06 7.79 5.89
C ALA A 304 4.35 6.44 6.58
N LEU A 305 3.33 5.59 6.77
CA LEU A 305 3.51 4.25 7.35
C LEU A 305 4.40 3.39 6.44
N LEU A 306 4.07 3.37 5.15
CA LEU A 306 4.77 2.57 4.16
C LEU A 306 6.15 3.16 3.86
N GLU A 307 6.27 4.49 3.83
CA GLU A 307 7.58 5.14 3.66
C GLU A 307 8.56 4.78 4.77
N ARG A 308 8.08 4.72 6.03
CA ARG A 308 8.89 4.31 7.17
C ARG A 308 9.35 2.86 7.05
N ILE A 309 8.43 1.94 6.73
CA ILE A 309 8.74 0.51 6.56
C ILE A 309 9.76 0.31 5.42
N ILE A 310 9.48 0.89 4.25
CA ILE A 310 10.32 0.72 3.05
C ILE A 310 11.70 1.32 3.26
N SER A 311 11.80 2.51 3.86
CA SER A 311 13.09 3.16 4.10
C SER A 311 13.92 2.42 5.16
N ALA A 312 13.27 1.78 6.13
CA ALA A 312 13.97 1.04 7.18
C ALA A 312 14.55 -0.29 6.69
N SER A 313 13.94 -0.94 5.70
CA SER A 313 14.32 -2.31 5.31
C SER A 313 14.56 -2.51 3.82
N SER A 314 14.84 -1.43 3.08
CA SER A 314 15.31 -1.51 1.69
C SER A 314 16.16 -0.31 1.29
N TYR A 315 16.99 -0.47 0.27
CA TYR A 315 17.74 0.62 -0.37
C TYR A 315 17.03 1.14 -1.63
N PRO A 316 17.33 2.38 -2.09
CA PRO A 316 16.98 2.81 -3.43
C PRO A 316 17.41 1.77 -4.49
N GLY A 317 16.55 1.53 -5.48
CA GLY A 317 16.74 0.51 -6.51
C GLY A 317 16.35 -0.92 -6.11
N ASN A 318 16.13 -1.22 -4.83
CA ASN A 318 15.59 -2.51 -4.39
C ASN A 318 14.15 -2.73 -4.86
N VAL A 319 13.72 -4.00 -4.85
CA VAL A 319 12.38 -4.42 -5.27
C VAL A 319 11.46 -4.56 -4.06
N VAL A 320 10.37 -3.79 -4.06
CA VAL A 320 9.27 -3.88 -3.08
C VAL A 320 8.08 -4.61 -3.70
N LEU A 321 7.60 -5.67 -3.06
CA LEU A 321 6.40 -6.39 -3.47
C LEU A 321 5.24 -6.09 -2.51
N ASP A 322 4.10 -5.71 -3.08
CA ASP A 322 2.80 -5.69 -2.41
C ASP A 322 1.84 -6.66 -3.10
N PRO A 323 1.60 -7.87 -2.52
CA PRO A 323 0.76 -8.88 -3.14
C PRO A 323 -0.74 -8.66 -2.90
N PHE A 324 -1.13 -7.60 -2.19
CA PHE A 324 -2.52 -7.21 -1.92
C PHE A 324 -2.66 -5.69 -2.07
N CYS A 325 -2.26 -5.16 -3.23
CA CYS A 325 -1.89 -3.75 -3.31
C CYS A 325 -3.05 -2.77 -3.19
N GLY A 326 -4.29 -3.16 -3.51
CA GLY A 326 -5.49 -2.32 -3.34
C GLY A 326 -5.32 -0.93 -3.95
N CYS A 327 -5.40 0.13 -3.14
CA CYS A 327 -5.17 1.50 -3.61
C CYS A 327 -3.69 1.86 -3.92
N GLY A 328 -2.78 0.89 -3.79
CA GLY A 328 -1.35 0.97 -4.10
C GLY A 328 -0.55 1.90 -3.21
N THR A 329 -0.87 1.96 -1.91
CA THR A 329 -0.10 2.85 -1.00
C THR A 329 1.37 2.43 -0.93
N ALA A 330 1.67 1.13 -0.86
CA ALA A 330 3.04 0.63 -0.86
C ALA A 330 3.74 0.87 -2.22
N VAL A 331 3.04 0.68 -3.33
CA VAL A 331 3.54 0.98 -4.69
C VAL A 331 3.93 2.46 -4.82
N ILE A 332 3.07 3.37 -4.37
CA ILE A 332 3.33 4.81 -4.42
C ILE A 332 4.49 5.20 -3.49
N ALA A 333 4.58 4.61 -2.30
CA ALA A 333 5.70 4.84 -1.38
C ALA A 333 7.02 4.34 -1.97
N ALA A 334 7.04 3.14 -2.56
CA ALA A 334 8.21 2.57 -3.22
C ALA A 334 8.67 3.45 -4.39
N GLN A 335 7.75 3.88 -5.26
CA GLN A 335 8.04 4.79 -6.37
C GLN A 335 8.65 6.11 -5.88
N LYS A 336 8.02 6.74 -4.88
CA LYS A 336 8.51 8.00 -4.30
C LYS A 336 9.91 7.89 -3.71
N LEU A 337 10.19 6.75 -3.09
CA LEU A 337 11.48 6.45 -2.47
C LEU A 337 12.52 5.93 -3.48
N GLY A 338 12.22 5.85 -4.78
CA GLY A 338 13.17 5.38 -5.79
C GLY A 338 13.45 3.88 -5.70
N ARG A 339 12.49 3.08 -5.25
CA ARG A 339 12.54 1.61 -5.29
C ARG A 339 11.82 1.11 -6.54
N GLN A 340 12.22 -0.06 -7.03
CA GLN A 340 11.40 -0.82 -7.95
C GLN A 340 10.22 -1.43 -7.20
N TRP A 341 9.12 -1.69 -7.90
CA TRP A 341 7.92 -2.24 -7.27
C TRP A 341 7.20 -3.27 -8.12
N LEU A 342 6.56 -4.19 -7.41
CA LEU A 342 5.64 -5.20 -7.94
C LEU A 342 4.34 -5.08 -7.14
N GLY A 343 3.24 -4.77 -7.81
CA GLY A 343 1.92 -4.69 -7.19
C GLY A 343 1.02 -5.79 -7.75
N ILE A 344 0.30 -6.51 -6.88
CA ILE A 344 -0.67 -7.53 -7.31
C ILE A 344 -2.03 -7.21 -6.70
N ASP A 345 -3.07 -7.20 -7.54
CA ASP A 345 -4.44 -7.13 -7.08
C ASP A 345 -5.37 -7.94 -8.00
N VAL A 346 -6.41 -8.53 -7.41
CA VAL A 346 -7.43 -9.30 -8.15
C VAL A 346 -8.49 -8.39 -8.75
N THR A 347 -8.50 -7.09 -8.44
CA THR A 347 -9.54 -6.15 -8.87
C THR A 347 -9.02 -5.14 -9.89
N ALA A 348 -9.72 -5.01 -11.01
CA ALA A 348 -9.36 -4.03 -12.06
C ALA A 348 -9.48 -2.58 -11.54
N LEU A 349 -10.34 -2.36 -10.54
CA LEU A 349 -10.49 -1.09 -9.85
C LEU A 349 -9.20 -0.66 -9.13
N ALA A 350 -8.58 -1.57 -8.38
CA ALA A 350 -7.31 -1.32 -7.72
C ALA A 350 -6.24 -0.96 -8.76
N VAL A 351 -6.10 -1.78 -9.80
CA VAL A 351 -5.10 -1.56 -10.85
C VAL A 351 -5.30 -0.20 -11.52
N ALA A 352 -6.52 0.12 -11.99
CA ALA A 352 -6.82 1.41 -12.62
C ALA A 352 -6.55 2.61 -11.70
N LEU A 353 -6.89 2.50 -10.41
CA LEU A 353 -6.61 3.55 -9.41
C LEU A 353 -5.10 3.76 -9.24
N ILE A 354 -4.31 2.70 -9.20
CA ILE A 354 -2.85 2.78 -9.09
C ILE A 354 -2.26 3.43 -10.34
N LYS A 355 -2.71 3.05 -11.55
CA LYS A 355 -2.28 3.67 -12.82
C LYS A 355 -2.51 5.20 -12.78
N SER A 356 -3.70 5.64 -12.36
CA SER A 356 -4.00 7.07 -12.24
C SER A 356 -3.09 7.75 -11.23
N ARG A 357 -2.90 7.16 -10.03
CA ARG A 357 -2.05 7.74 -8.98
C ARG A 357 -0.59 7.89 -9.43
N LEU A 358 -0.05 6.90 -10.14
CA LEU A 358 1.31 6.93 -10.67
C LEU A 358 1.48 8.02 -11.73
N ALA A 359 0.53 8.12 -12.66
CA ALA A 359 0.53 9.16 -13.68
C ALA A 359 0.40 10.57 -13.07
N ASP A 360 -0.55 10.76 -12.15
CA ASP A 360 -0.84 12.06 -11.55
C ASP A 360 0.28 12.55 -10.62
N SER A 361 0.95 11.64 -9.90
CA SER A 361 1.95 12.00 -8.88
C SER A 361 3.38 12.05 -9.42
N PHE A 362 3.69 11.28 -10.47
CA PHE A 362 5.07 11.08 -10.94
C PHE A 362 5.25 11.14 -12.47
N ASP A 363 4.20 11.39 -13.26
CA ASP A 363 4.21 11.27 -14.74
C ASP A 363 4.70 9.90 -15.26
N VAL A 364 4.49 8.85 -14.46
CA VAL A 364 4.87 7.46 -14.75
C VAL A 364 3.77 6.79 -15.58
N LYS A 365 4.13 6.25 -16.75
CA LYS A 365 3.18 5.75 -17.76
C LYS A 365 3.35 4.26 -18.04
N GLU A 366 2.23 3.58 -18.20
CA GLU A 366 2.18 2.18 -18.64
C GLU A 366 2.90 2.01 -19.99
N LYS A 367 3.54 0.85 -20.20
CA LYS A 367 4.32 0.47 -21.40
C LYS A 367 5.61 1.26 -21.62
N LYS A 368 5.78 2.39 -20.94
CA LYS A 368 7.01 3.18 -20.91
C LYS A 368 7.84 2.91 -19.66
N ASP A 369 7.23 3.12 -18.49
CA ASP A 369 7.92 3.12 -17.20
C ASP A 369 7.60 1.87 -16.36
N TYR A 370 6.44 1.25 -16.59
CA TYR A 370 6.01 0.01 -15.95
C TYR A 370 5.13 -0.85 -16.87
N ALA A 371 5.04 -2.14 -16.57
CA ALA A 371 4.18 -3.09 -17.28
C ALA A 371 2.90 -3.39 -16.50
N VAL A 372 1.84 -3.78 -17.20
CA VAL A 372 0.63 -4.36 -16.61
C VAL A 372 0.41 -5.73 -17.22
N VAL A 373 0.24 -6.75 -16.38
CA VAL A 373 0.11 -8.16 -16.78
C VAL A 373 -1.20 -8.72 -16.23
N GLY A 374 -1.91 -9.49 -17.04
CA GLY A 374 -3.14 -10.19 -16.64
C GLY A 374 -4.44 -9.48 -17.02
N GLU A 375 -4.41 -8.17 -17.30
CA GLU A 375 -5.60 -7.47 -17.84
C GLU A 375 -5.91 -7.95 -19.27
N PRO A 376 -7.19 -8.00 -19.66
CA PRO A 376 -7.55 -8.16 -21.06
C PRO A 376 -6.92 -7.05 -21.91
N THR A 377 -6.21 -7.43 -22.97
CA THR A 377 -5.51 -6.47 -23.87
C THR A 377 -6.09 -6.45 -25.27
N SER A 378 -6.95 -7.41 -25.59
CA SER A 378 -7.63 -7.54 -26.87
C SER A 378 -9.14 -7.70 -26.70
N GLU A 379 -9.88 -7.51 -27.79
CA GLU A 379 -11.32 -7.77 -27.80
C GLU A 379 -11.63 -9.25 -27.53
N ALA A 380 -10.78 -10.17 -27.98
CA ALA A 380 -10.92 -11.60 -27.71
C ALA A 380 -10.80 -11.90 -26.21
N ASP A 381 -9.81 -11.29 -25.53
CA ASP A 381 -9.65 -11.43 -24.08
C ASP A 381 -10.85 -10.84 -23.33
N ALA A 382 -11.34 -9.68 -23.79
CA ALA A 382 -12.50 -9.03 -23.22
C ALA A 382 -13.77 -9.89 -23.35
N ARG A 383 -13.96 -10.55 -24.49
CA ARG A 383 -15.05 -11.52 -24.71
C ARG A 383 -14.90 -12.74 -23.82
N ALA A 384 -13.68 -13.26 -23.65
CA ALA A 384 -13.41 -14.38 -22.76
C ALA A 384 -13.71 -14.03 -21.29
N LEU A 385 -13.30 -12.84 -20.84
CA LEU A 385 -13.64 -12.34 -19.50
C LEU A 385 -15.14 -12.20 -19.32
N ALA A 386 -15.85 -11.60 -20.29
CA ALA A 386 -17.30 -11.44 -20.24
C ALA A 386 -18.08 -12.77 -20.18
N LEU A 387 -17.54 -13.83 -20.80
CA LEU A 387 -18.11 -15.17 -20.74
C LEU A 387 -17.87 -15.84 -19.39
N LYS A 388 -16.67 -15.64 -18.82
CA LYS A 388 -16.25 -16.25 -17.55
C LYS A 388 -16.93 -15.58 -16.35
N ASP A 389 -16.89 -14.25 -16.28
CA ASP A 389 -17.45 -13.44 -15.19
C ASP A 389 -17.90 -12.08 -15.73
N ARG A 390 -19.23 -11.89 -15.82
CA ARG A 390 -19.84 -10.66 -16.33
C ARG A 390 -19.60 -9.46 -15.43
N ASP A 391 -19.59 -9.67 -14.12
CA ASP A 391 -19.43 -8.58 -13.14
C ASP A 391 -17.97 -8.08 -13.15
N GLU A 392 -17.02 -9.01 -13.25
CA GLU A 392 -15.60 -8.70 -13.41
C GLU A 392 -15.34 -7.95 -14.73
N PHE A 393 -15.95 -8.41 -15.83
CA PHE A 393 -15.89 -7.72 -17.12
C PHE A 393 -16.41 -6.29 -17.04
N GLN A 394 -17.56 -6.06 -16.40
CA GLN A 394 -18.12 -4.72 -16.25
C GLN A 394 -17.18 -3.80 -15.46
N LYS A 395 -16.64 -4.28 -14.33
CA LYS A 395 -15.69 -3.52 -13.51
C LYS A 395 -14.41 -3.18 -14.27
N TRP A 396 -13.86 -4.14 -15.02
CA TRP A 396 -12.69 -3.95 -15.86
C TRP A 396 -12.96 -2.93 -16.98
N ALA A 397 -14.08 -3.06 -17.70
CA ALA A 397 -14.45 -2.17 -18.78
C ALA A 397 -14.65 -0.73 -18.30
N VAL A 398 -15.24 -0.52 -17.11
CA VAL A 398 -15.31 0.80 -16.47
C VAL A 398 -13.91 1.36 -16.18
N GLY A 399 -12.98 0.51 -15.74
CA GLY A 399 -11.58 0.87 -15.48
C GLY A 399 -10.80 1.36 -16.71
N LEU A 400 -11.28 1.07 -17.94
CA LEU A 400 -10.72 1.62 -19.18
C LEU A 400 -11.00 3.12 -19.33
N VAL A 401 -11.99 3.66 -18.62
CA VAL A 401 -12.30 5.09 -18.65
C VAL A 401 -11.51 5.79 -17.54
N PRO A 402 -10.58 6.71 -17.86
CA PRO A 402 -9.78 7.38 -16.85
C PRO A 402 -10.65 8.09 -15.81
N ARG A 403 -10.30 7.91 -14.52
CA ARG A 403 -11.01 8.47 -13.35
C ARG A 403 -12.45 7.95 -13.16
N ALA A 404 -12.89 6.97 -13.95
CA ALA A 404 -14.14 6.28 -13.69
C ALA A 404 -13.96 5.19 -12.64
N PHE A 405 -15.05 4.91 -11.92
CA PHE A 405 -15.09 3.88 -10.90
C PHE A 405 -16.38 3.06 -11.07
N PRO A 406 -16.36 1.74 -10.83
CA PRO A 406 -17.56 0.93 -10.85
C PRO A 406 -18.63 1.49 -9.91
N PHE A 407 -19.89 1.44 -10.29
CA PHE A 407 -21.02 1.82 -9.45
C PHE A 407 -21.57 0.54 -8.82
N GLN A 408 -21.96 0.60 -7.54
CA GLN A 408 -22.56 -0.54 -6.87
C GLN A 408 -23.85 -0.14 -6.17
N GLU A 409 -24.84 -1.01 -6.31
CA GLU A 409 -26.20 -0.78 -5.83
C GLU A 409 -26.33 -1.07 -4.33
N LYS A 410 -27.24 -0.34 -3.68
CA LYS A 410 -27.80 -0.81 -2.41
C LYS A 410 -28.67 -2.04 -2.72
N LYS A 411 -28.56 -3.11 -1.91
CA LYS A 411 -29.27 -4.39 -2.10
C LYS A 411 -30.72 -4.20 -2.60
N GLY A 412 -31.01 -4.64 -3.84
CA GLY A 412 -32.36 -4.93 -4.31
C GLY A 412 -32.92 -4.14 -5.51
N ALA A 413 -32.16 -3.25 -6.18
CA ALA A 413 -32.68 -2.51 -7.34
C ALA A 413 -31.62 -2.30 -8.43
N ASP A 414 -31.84 -2.92 -9.62
CA ASP A 414 -31.05 -2.67 -10.84
C ASP A 414 -31.26 -1.23 -11.31
N THR A 415 -30.22 -0.42 -11.13
CA THR A 415 -30.16 1.00 -11.48
C THR A 415 -29.77 1.20 -12.94
N GLY A 416 -29.23 0.18 -13.61
CA GLY A 416 -28.67 0.30 -14.95
C GLY A 416 -27.40 1.16 -15.03
N VAL A 417 -26.70 1.37 -13.90
CA VAL A 417 -25.43 2.12 -13.82
C VAL A 417 -24.32 1.17 -13.40
N ASP A 418 -23.36 0.93 -14.29
CA ASP A 418 -22.20 0.07 -14.02
C ASP A 418 -20.98 0.86 -13.51
N GLY A 419 -20.93 2.16 -13.82
CA GLY A 419 -19.84 3.04 -13.42
C GLY A 419 -20.25 4.50 -13.28
N VAL A 420 -19.45 5.27 -12.54
CA VAL A 420 -19.61 6.71 -12.41
C VAL A 420 -18.26 7.40 -12.48
N LEU A 421 -18.27 8.64 -12.98
CA LEU A 421 -17.15 9.55 -12.82
C LEU A 421 -17.67 10.96 -12.49
N ARG A 422 -16.84 11.76 -11.82
CA ARG A 422 -17.14 13.18 -11.57
C ARG A 422 -16.05 14.04 -12.19
N PHE A 423 -16.46 15.14 -12.82
CA PHE A 423 -15.55 16.12 -13.44
C PHE A 423 -15.90 17.54 -12.98
N LYS A 424 -14.91 18.42 -13.04
CA LYS A 424 -15.08 19.86 -12.81
C LYS A 424 -14.65 20.60 -14.06
N ASP A 425 -15.45 21.55 -14.46
CA ASP A 425 -15.21 22.40 -15.62
C ASP A 425 -15.45 23.89 -15.34
N ASP A 426 -15.76 24.23 -14.11
CA ASP A 426 -15.80 25.57 -13.54
C ASP A 426 -15.56 25.49 -12.00
N ALA A 427 -15.66 26.62 -11.31
CA ALA A 427 -15.49 26.70 -9.85
C ALA A 427 -16.72 26.20 -9.04
N ARG A 428 -17.79 25.76 -9.69
CA ARG A 428 -19.00 25.23 -9.03
C ARG A 428 -18.85 23.76 -8.65
N ASP A 429 -19.96 23.16 -8.23
CA ASP A 429 -20.04 21.75 -7.82
C ASP A 429 -19.62 20.78 -8.95
N PRO A 430 -18.98 19.65 -8.59
CA PRO A 430 -18.56 18.65 -9.56
C PRO A 430 -19.76 18.03 -10.28
N LYS A 431 -19.68 18.01 -11.62
CA LYS A 431 -20.66 17.39 -12.52
C LYS A 431 -20.45 15.88 -12.59
N ARG A 432 -21.53 15.13 -12.85
CA ARG A 432 -21.56 13.67 -12.82
C ARG A 432 -21.70 13.09 -14.23
N CYS A 433 -20.95 12.02 -14.50
CA CYS A 433 -21.25 11.10 -15.59
C CYS A 433 -21.65 9.73 -15.05
N VAL A 434 -22.56 9.08 -15.75
CA VAL A 434 -22.93 7.68 -15.52
C VAL A 434 -22.41 6.83 -16.67
N ILE A 435 -22.06 5.58 -16.37
CA ILE A 435 -21.50 4.62 -17.31
C ILE A 435 -22.35 3.36 -17.28
N GLN A 436 -22.66 2.81 -18.45
CA GLN A 436 -23.23 1.47 -18.58
C GLN A 436 -22.35 0.64 -19.51
N VAL A 437 -22.17 -0.63 -19.17
CA VAL A 437 -21.36 -1.62 -19.89
C VAL A 437 -22.27 -2.79 -20.30
N LYS A 438 -22.22 -3.16 -21.58
CA LYS A 438 -22.92 -4.35 -22.11
C LYS A 438 -21.96 -5.29 -22.84
N SER A 439 -22.01 -6.57 -22.46
CA SER A 439 -21.19 -7.64 -23.03
C SER A 439 -21.78 -8.31 -24.30
N GLY A 440 -22.90 -7.80 -24.83
CA GLY A 440 -23.51 -8.27 -26.08
C GLY A 440 -25.01 -7.99 -26.16
N HIS A 441 -25.62 -8.26 -27.32
CA HIS A 441 -27.06 -8.05 -27.59
C HIS A 441 -27.51 -6.61 -27.34
N VAL A 442 -26.73 -5.65 -27.84
CA VAL A 442 -27.00 -4.22 -27.62
C VAL A 442 -27.85 -3.68 -28.77
N GLY A 443 -29.05 -3.23 -28.44
CA GLY A 443 -30.00 -2.67 -29.41
C GLY A 443 -30.59 -1.34 -28.98
N HIS A 444 -31.52 -0.84 -29.78
CA HIS A 444 -32.22 0.42 -29.53
C HIS A 444 -32.87 0.48 -28.14
N ALA A 445 -33.43 -0.64 -27.65
CA ALA A 445 -34.05 -0.70 -26.33
C ALA A 445 -33.05 -0.34 -25.22
N GLN A 446 -31.85 -0.92 -25.23
CA GLN A 446 -30.81 -0.64 -24.22
C GLN A 446 -30.34 0.82 -24.28
N ALA A 447 -30.21 1.40 -25.49
CA ALA A 447 -29.87 2.81 -25.63
C ALA A 447 -30.94 3.71 -25.02
N ARG A 448 -32.21 3.45 -25.31
CA ARG A 448 -33.35 4.19 -24.74
C ARG A 448 -33.42 4.04 -23.22
N ASP A 449 -33.22 2.83 -22.70
CA ASP A 449 -33.27 2.57 -21.27
C ASP A 449 -32.13 3.29 -20.54
N PHE A 450 -30.90 3.27 -21.10
CA PHE A 450 -29.78 4.02 -20.53
C PHE A 450 -29.96 5.54 -20.63
N ARG A 451 -30.57 6.05 -21.70
CA ARG A 451 -30.99 7.45 -21.74
C ARG A 451 -31.89 7.81 -20.55
N GLY A 452 -32.88 6.97 -20.26
CA GLY A 452 -33.74 7.13 -19.08
C GLY A 452 -32.94 7.15 -17.78
N VAL A 453 -31.88 6.34 -17.68
CA VAL A 453 -30.94 6.37 -16.54
C VAL A 453 -30.20 7.71 -16.46
N ILE A 454 -29.67 8.24 -17.57
CA ILE A 454 -28.96 9.54 -17.58
C ILE A 454 -29.87 10.66 -17.06
N GLU A 455 -31.10 10.71 -17.54
CA GLU A 455 -32.10 11.71 -17.15
C GLU A 455 -32.52 11.54 -15.68
N ARG A 456 -32.84 10.31 -15.27
CA ARG A 456 -33.23 9.97 -13.88
C ARG A 456 -32.14 10.31 -12.87
N GLU A 457 -30.89 10.02 -13.19
CA GLU A 457 -29.73 10.27 -12.31
C GLU A 457 -29.25 11.74 -12.35
N GLY A 458 -29.87 12.59 -13.19
CA GLY A 458 -29.46 13.98 -13.40
C GLY A 458 -28.03 14.10 -13.95
N ALA A 459 -27.53 13.09 -14.66
CA ALA A 459 -26.16 13.05 -15.12
C ALA A 459 -25.94 14.02 -16.29
N THR A 460 -24.79 14.70 -16.27
CA THR A 460 -24.41 15.64 -17.33
C THR A 460 -24.10 14.89 -18.62
N LEU A 461 -23.34 13.79 -18.49
CA LEU A 461 -22.96 12.89 -19.60
C LEU A 461 -23.30 11.43 -19.25
N GLY A 462 -23.63 10.64 -20.26
CA GLY A 462 -23.77 9.20 -20.20
C GLY A 462 -22.81 8.52 -21.17
N LEU A 463 -22.03 7.58 -20.66
CA LEU A 463 -21.02 6.84 -21.40
C LEU A 463 -21.44 5.38 -21.52
N PHE A 464 -21.55 4.88 -22.74
CA PHE A 464 -22.01 3.52 -22.98
C PHE A 464 -20.90 2.71 -23.63
N ILE A 465 -20.49 1.65 -22.94
CA ILE A 465 -19.40 0.76 -23.34
C ILE A 465 -20.01 -0.56 -23.82
N THR A 466 -19.55 -1.03 -24.97
CA THR A 466 -20.10 -2.23 -25.62
C THR A 466 -19.00 -3.08 -26.25
N LEU A 467 -19.20 -4.39 -26.34
CA LEU A 467 -18.33 -5.25 -27.16
C LEU A 467 -18.63 -5.12 -28.67
N GLU A 468 -19.86 -4.78 -29.04
CA GLU A 468 -20.30 -4.68 -30.42
C GLU A 468 -20.54 -3.21 -30.82
N PRO A 469 -20.29 -2.82 -32.09
CA PRO A 469 -20.58 -1.48 -32.57
C PRO A 469 -22.07 -1.10 -32.37
N PRO A 470 -22.37 0.15 -32.00
CA PRO A 470 -23.75 0.60 -31.87
C PRO A 470 -24.46 0.61 -33.22
N THR A 471 -25.74 0.24 -33.21
CA THR A 471 -26.58 0.29 -34.42
C THR A 471 -27.02 1.73 -34.73
N THR A 472 -27.36 2.04 -35.99
CA THR A 472 -27.85 3.36 -36.40
C THR A 472 -29.02 3.88 -35.55
N PRO A 473 -30.03 3.06 -35.18
CA PRO A 473 -31.08 3.50 -34.26
C PRO A 473 -30.55 3.93 -32.88
N MET A 474 -29.53 3.26 -32.34
CA MET A 474 -28.93 3.64 -31.06
C MET A 474 -28.22 4.99 -31.14
N LEU A 475 -27.51 5.25 -32.25
CA LEU A 475 -26.85 6.53 -32.48
C LEU A 475 -27.87 7.68 -32.53
N ARG A 476 -29.00 7.48 -33.23
CA ARG A 476 -30.10 8.47 -33.26
C ARG A 476 -30.69 8.73 -31.88
N GLU A 477 -30.85 7.69 -31.06
CA GLU A 477 -31.32 7.83 -29.68
C GLU A 477 -30.34 8.69 -28.86
N ALA A 478 -29.04 8.45 -28.98
CA ALA A 478 -28.02 9.26 -28.32
C ALA A 478 -28.00 10.72 -28.78
N ASP A 479 -28.09 10.96 -30.09
CA ASP A 479 -28.12 12.31 -30.67
C ASP A 479 -29.33 13.13 -30.17
N SER A 480 -30.45 12.46 -29.89
CA SER A 480 -31.66 13.11 -29.39
C SER A 480 -31.50 13.75 -28.00
N LEU A 481 -30.52 13.31 -27.20
CA LEU A 481 -30.19 13.89 -25.89
C LEU A 481 -29.46 15.24 -26.01
N GLY A 482 -28.96 15.55 -27.20
CA GLY A 482 -28.27 16.78 -27.52
C GLY A 482 -26.86 16.89 -26.92
N PHE A 483 -26.42 18.13 -26.73
CA PHE A 483 -25.05 18.45 -26.38
C PHE A 483 -24.96 19.17 -25.05
N TYR A 484 -23.94 18.83 -24.28
CA TYR A 484 -23.46 19.63 -23.18
C TYR A 484 -22.54 20.72 -23.74
N VAL A 485 -22.78 21.97 -23.36
CA VAL A 485 -21.95 23.12 -23.73
C VAL A 485 -21.10 23.49 -22.53
N THR A 486 -19.78 23.54 -22.72
CA THR A 486 -18.87 23.90 -21.62
C THR A 486 -19.12 25.35 -21.16
N PRO A 487 -18.79 25.71 -19.91
CA PRO A 487 -19.06 27.06 -19.37
C PRO A 487 -18.45 28.21 -20.18
N LEU A 488 -17.35 27.96 -20.89
CA LEU A 488 -16.68 28.92 -21.78
C LEU A 488 -17.28 28.97 -23.18
N GLY A 489 -18.30 28.17 -23.50
CA GLY A 489 -19.01 28.15 -24.78
C GLY A 489 -18.26 27.50 -25.96
N ASN A 490 -16.95 27.23 -25.80
CA ASN A 490 -16.08 26.84 -26.90
C ASN A 490 -16.22 25.38 -27.34
N HIS A 491 -16.82 24.51 -26.52
CA HIS A 491 -16.92 23.08 -26.82
C HIS A 491 -18.35 22.56 -26.62
N ARG A 492 -18.84 21.84 -27.64
CA ARG A 492 -20.10 21.09 -27.62
C ARG A 492 -19.78 19.60 -27.54
N ILE A 493 -20.19 18.95 -26.47
CA ILE A 493 -19.89 17.55 -26.20
C ILE A 493 -21.20 16.76 -26.22
N PRO A 494 -21.32 15.67 -27.00
CA PRO A 494 -22.52 14.84 -26.98
C PRO A 494 -22.81 14.34 -25.56
N ARG A 495 -24.05 14.52 -25.09
CA ARG A 495 -24.43 14.09 -23.75
C ARG A 495 -24.45 12.58 -23.60
N PHE A 496 -24.72 11.84 -24.68
CA PHE A 496 -24.72 10.40 -24.70
C PHE A 496 -23.71 9.93 -25.75
N GLN A 497 -22.69 9.19 -25.30
CA GLN A 497 -21.58 8.72 -26.14
C GLN A 497 -21.46 7.19 -26.08
N PHE A 498 -21.12 6.58 -27.22
CA PHE A 498 -20.78 5.16 -27.31
C PHE A 498 -19.28 4.96 -27.55
N ARG A 499 -18.71 3.92 -26.94
CA ARG A 499 -17.41 3.35 -27.31
C ARG A 499 -17.45 1.85 -27.28
N THR A 500 -16.80 1.22 -28.24
CA THR A 500 -16.52 -0.22 -28.15
C THR A 500 -15.31 -0.48 -27.27
N ILE A 501 -15.19 -1.69 -26.73
CA ILE A 501 -13.97 -2.13 -26.03
C ILE A 501 -12.74 -2.00 -26.94
N ALA A 502 -12.85 -2.39 -28.21
CA ALA A 502 -11.76 -2.25 -29.19
C ALA A 502 -11.30 -0.79 -29.33
N GLN A 503 -12.24 0.16 -29.38
CA GLN A 503 -11.93 1.59 -29.43
C GLN A 503 -11.22 2.06 -28.15
N LEU A 504 -11.72 1.68 -26.98
CA LEU A 504 -11.10 2.07 -25.70
C LEU A 504 -9.68 1.52 -25.57
N LEU A 505 -9.46 0.26 -25.97
CA LEU A 505 -8.12 -0.35 -26.00
C LEU A 505 -7.17 0.31 -27.01
N ALA A 506 -7.71 0.84 -28.12
CA ALA A 506 -6.96 1.64 -29.08
C ALA A 506 -6.66 3.08 -28.61
N GLY A 507 -7.15 3.48 -27.43
CA GLY A 507 -6.98 4.82 -26.87
C GLY A 507 -8.03 5.84 -27.33
N GLU A 508 -9.07 5.40 -28.04
CA GLU A 508 -10.21 6.24 -28.42
C GLU A 508 -11.17 6.45 -27.22
N GLY A 509 -10.75 7.26 -26.27
CA GLY A 509 -11.53 7.58 -25.07
C GLY A 509 -12.84 8.35 -25.35
N PHE A 510 -13.60 8.55 -24.28
CA PHE A 510 -14.77 9.43 -24.27
C PHE A 510 -14.36 10.91 -24.21
N LEU A 511 -15.19 11.78 -24.76
CA LEU A 511 -15.03 13.22 -24.62
C LEU A 511 -15.60 13.65 -23.26
N ILE A 512 -14.70 13.91 -22.31
CA ILE A 512 -15.02 14.34 -20.96
C ILE A 512 -14.26 15.64 -20.69
N PRO A 513 -14.91 16.72 -20.22
CA PRO A 513 -14.22 17.96 -19.89
C PRO A 513 -13.13 17.75 -18.84
N SER A 514 -11.95 18.34 -19.08
CA SER A 514 -10.86 18.43 -18.11
C SER A 514 -10.46 19.89 -17.90
N ALA A 515 -9.89 20.23 -16.75
CA ALA A 515 -9.40 21.59 -16.48
C ALA A 515 -8.41 22.09 -17.56
N ALA A 516 -7.60 21.19 -18.12
CA ALA A 516 -6.69 21.49 -19.23
C ALA A 516 -7.42 21.75 -20.57
N LEU A 517 -8.50 21.01 -20.86
CA LEU A 517 -9.34 21.20 -22.05
C LEU A 517 -10.09 22.54 -22.04
N LEU A 518 -10.31 23.11 -20.85
CA LEU A 518 -11.14 24.31 -20.66
C LEU A 518 -10.32 25.58 -20.58
N LEU A 519 -9.09 25.54 -20.05
CA LEU A 519 -8.25 26.73 -19.91
C LEU A 519 -7.47 27.11 -21.18
N GLY A 520 -7.63 26.38 -22.29
CA GLY A 520 -6.92 26.68 -23.54
C GLY A 520 -5.39 26.64 -23.41
N VAL A 521 -4.87 25.92 -22.40
CA VAL A 521 -3.44 25.80 -22.14
C VAL A 521 -2.85 24.94 -23.26
N LYS A 522 -2.15 25.58 -24.21
CA LYS A 522 -1.27 24.89 -25.17
C LYS A 522 -0.40 23.93 -24.37
N GLN A 523 -0.28 22.68 -24.84
CA GLN A 523 0.73 21.73 -24.34
C GLN A 523 2.04 22.49 -24.14
N ALA A 524 2.52 22.53 -22.89
CA ALA A 524 3.81 23.11 -22.60
C ALA A 524 4.85 22.35 -23.43
N GLN A 525 5.49 23.04 -24.38
CA GLN A 525 6.65 22.47 -25.07
C GLN A 525 7.71 22.18 -24.02
N ALA A 526 8.33 21.00 -24.13
CA ALA A 526 9.45 20.62 -23.29
C ALA A 526 10.50 21.73 -23.33
N VAL A 527 10.83 22.29 -22.16
CA VAL A 527 12.02 23.09 -22.00
C VAL A 527 13.19 22.15 -22.29
N LYS A 528 13.87 22.34 -23.43
CA LYS A 528 15.18 21.75 -23.64
C LYS A 528 16.09 22.31 -22.55
N GLY A 529 16.39 21.49 -21.55
CA GLY A 529 17.44 21.76 -20.58
C GLY A 529 18.77 21.77 -21.33
N ASP A 530 19.36 22.94 -21.37
CA ASP A 530 20.63 23.29 -22.00
C ASP A 530 21.75 22.40 -21.47
N SER A 531 22.52 21.81 -22.39
CA SER A 531 23.74 21.08 -22.08
C SER A 531 24.85 22.09 -21.75
N GLY A 532 24.79 22.63 -20.54
CA GLY A 532 25.89 23.40 -19.96
C GLY A 532 26.93 22.47 -19.35
N GLN A 533 27.84 21.96 -20.17
CA GLN A 533 29.15 21.50 -19.69
C GLN A 533 29.83 22.70 -19.02
N GLN A 534 30.03 22.64 -17.71
CA GLN A 534 31.08 23.39 -17.05
C GLN A 534 32.21 22.41 -16.76
N GLU A 535 33.27 22.57 -17.57
CA GLU A 535 34.60 22.04 -17.30
C GLU A 535 35.03 22.43 -15.89
N MET A 536 35.44 21.42 -15.12
CA MET A 536 36.27 21.63 -13.94
C MET A 536 37.67 21.97 -14.43
N ASP A 537 38.06 23.23 -14.27
CA ASP A 537 39.47 23.63 -14.19
C ASP A 537 39.81 23.96 -12.73
N LEU A 538 40.81 23.22 -12.22
CA LEU A 538 41.59 23.34 -10.98
C LEU A 538 40.97 22.85 -9.66
#